data_AF-A0A1F6ZUF3-F1
#
_entry.id   AF-A0A1F6ZUF3-F1
#
_cell.length_a   1.000
_cell.length_b   1.000
_cell.length_c   1.000
_cell.angle_alpha   90.00
_cell.angle_beta   90.00
_cell.angle_gamma   90.00
#
_symmetry.space_group_name_H-M   'P 1'
#
loop_
_entity.id
_entity.type
_entity.pdbx_description
1 polymer ?
#
loop_
_entity_poly.entity_id
_entity_poly.type
_entity_poly.pdbx_seq_one_letter_code
_entity_poly.pdbx_strand_id
1 'polypeptide(L)'
;MDPNTGEILAMVGSKDFFAKDYDGQFNVAVDGLRQPGSSIKPVTYLTALRKGYTPASMIMDAPTTFPGGENLKDYEPQNYDGKFHGPVSLRTALASSLNLPAVKMLALVGVNTMLTTANDMGFITLAPTVENQRRFGLSVTLGGGEIHLIDTVTAYSAFANGGTRVQPISILKVEDRNGKKLFEQKSVKGKQVMTPEEAFLMNHILSDNSARQLTFGPNSLLNFSGRAVAVKTGTTNNRKDNWTVGWSRSTMVGVWVGNNDNTEMTNVASGVTGASPIWRKIMNEAIAEGRTVDDWVVPAGVEAVRVDAISGYPAHDGYPEVAEYVLPATLPSLPDPIHAKIKTCKGEGNLATDVDIQRNNYDEKEFVVLKETDPVSRDGKNRWQDGIDTWISSLAADQQGKYRPPTQLCSSKDEVWINMKNPQDHTDIAGTSVSVEVETVSDGDIDHVEIWVDGSLRETLTSKPYSTTLTLSTGRYTLYAKSVRKDGKTGQTGDVRIGTGGTHWEAPAPTPSPTPTPSPTPGT
;
A
#
# COMPACT_ATOMS: atom_id res chain seq x y z
N MET A 1 -3.94 21.63 27.71
CA MET A 1 -5.35 21.28 28.00
C MET A 1 -5.38 19.85 28.53
N ASP A 2 -6.28 19.54 29.45
CA ASP A 2 -6.62 18.17 29.78
C ASP A 2 -7.60 17.60 28.73
N PRO A 3 -7.23 16.56 27.96
CA PRO A 3 -8.07 16.07 26.88
C PRO A 3 -9.33 15.34 27.35
N ASN A 4 -9.44 14.95 28.63
CA ASN A 4 -10.59 14.21 29.15
C ASN A 4 -11.66 15.14 29.72
N THR A 5 -11.26 16.29 30.25
CA THR A 5 -12.19 17.26 30.86
C THR A 5 -12.40 18.51 30.01
N GLY A 6 -11.43 18.86 29.16
CA GLY A 6 -11.40 20.13 28.41
C GLY A 6 -10.85 21.31 29.22
N GLU A 7 -10.39 21.09 30.45
CA GLU A 7 -9.79 22.13 31.27
C GLU A 7 -8.52 22.73 30.62
N ILE A 8 -8.52 24.05 30.49
CA ILE A 8 -7.37 24.81 30.02
C ILE A 8 -6.40 24.96 31.18
N LEU A 9 -5.36 24.12 31.19
CA LEU A 9 -4.31 24.13 32.20
C LEU A 9 -3.37 25.34 32.07
N ALA A 10 -3.11 25.73 30.82
CA ALA A 10 -2.30 26.88 30.47
C ALA A 10 -2.71 27.37 29.06
N MET A 11 -2.67 28.68 28.87
CA MET A 11 -2.88 29.33 27.57
C MET A 11 -1.96 30.54 27.48
N VAL A 12 -1.22 30.64 26.38
CA VAL A 12 -0.32 31.76 26.09
C VAL A 12 -0.75 32.34 24.75
N GLY A 13 -1.25 33.58 24.76
CA GLY A 13 -1.78 34.24 23.57
C GLY A 13 -0.76 34.99 22.74
N SER A 14 0.36 35.38 23.34
CA SER A 14 1.44 36.14 22.69
C SER A 14 2.76 35.97 23.45
N LYS A 15 3.87 36.43 22.85
CA LYS A 15 5.20 36.40 23.47
C LYS A 15 5.31 37.33 24.67
N ASP A 16 4.73 38.52 24.58
CA ASP A 16 4.67 39.52 25.64
C ASP A 16 3.34 40.28 25.53
N PHE A 17 2.53 40.23 26.58
CA PHE A 17 1.23 40.87 26.62
C PHE A 17 1.31 42.40 26.53
N PHE A 18 2.40 43.00 27.02
CA PHE A 18 2.57 44.45 27.11
C PHE A 18 3.28 45.07 25.92
N ALA A 19 3.75 44.26 24.98
CA ALA A 19 4.41 44.73 23.78
C ALA A 19 3.44 45.51 22.88
N LYS A 20 3.85 46.72 22.49
CA LYS A 20 3.06 47.63 21.65
C LYS A 20 3.47 47.59 20.18
N ASP A 21 4.62 47.02 19.88
CA ASP A 21 5.23 46.96 18.55
C ASP A 21 4.75 45.76 17.70
N TYR A 22 4.07 44.78 18.30
CA TYR A 22 3.55 43.60 17.59
C TYR A 22 2.19 43.09 18.12
N ASP A 23 1.38 44.00 18.66
CA ASP A 23 0.04 43.67 19.19
C ASP A 23 0.09 42.59 20.28
N GLY A 24 0.86 42.83 21.35
CA GLY A 24 1.02 41.88 22.46
C GLY A 24 -0.27 41.43 23.12
N GLN A 25 -1.33 42.25 23.05
CA GLN A 25 -2.64 41.94 23.62
C GLN A 25 -3.50 41.03 22.73
N PHE A 26 -3.07 40.75 21.50
CA PHE A 26 -3.76 39.83 20.60
C PHE A 26 -3.55 38.38 21.07
N ASN A 27 -4.64 37.68 21.40
CA ASN A 27 -4.58 36.28 21.81
C ASN A 27 -4.70 35.37 20.59
N VAL A 28 -3.58 35.04 19.96
CA VAL A 28 -3.57 34.20 18.75
C VAL A 28 -4.14 32.79 19.00
N ALA A 29 -4.09 32.30 20.24
CA ALA A 29 -4.56 30.97 20.56
C ALA A 29 -6.09 30.82 20.42
N VAL A 30 -6.84 31.92 20.57
CA VAL A 30 -8.31 31.94 20.53
C VAL A 30 -8.81 32.79 19.37
N ASP A 31 -8.26 33.99 19.18
CA ASP A 31 -8.76 34.96 18.21
C ASP A 31 -8.07 34.84 16.84
N GLY A 32 -6.92 34.15 16.79
CA GLY A 32 -6.11 34.00 15.59
C GLY A 32 -6.67 33.00 14.60
N LEU A 33 -7.16 33.49 13.45
CA LEU A 33 -7.35 32.67 12.25
C LEU A 33 -6.01 32.51 11.53
N ARG A 34 -5.51 31.28 11.49
CA ARG A 34 -4.18 30.96 10.94
C ARG A 34 -4.25 29.71 10.10
N GLN A 35 -3.44 29.65 9.04
CA GLN A 35 -3.39 28.46 8.19
C GLN A 35 -2.68 27.32 8.94
N PRO A 36 -3.32 26.15 9.12
CA PRO A 36 -2.77 25.05 9.92
C PRO A 36 -1.63 24.30 9.22
N GLY A 37 -1.42 24.56 7.92
CA GLY A 37 -0.54 23.76 7.09
C GLY A 37 -0.91 22.27 7.16
N SER A 38 0.11 21.41 7.14
CA SER A 38 -0.04 19.96 7.29
C SER A 38 -0.63 19.48 8.62
N SER A 39 -0.84 20.35 9.62
CA SER A 39 -1.44 19.91 10.89
C SER A 39 -2.91 19.51 10.72
N ILE A 40 -3.57 19.86 9.62
CA ILE A 40 -4.95 19.42 9.33
C ILE A 40 -5.04 18.01 8.73
N LYS A 41 -3.94 17.43 8.23
CA LYS A 41 -3.92 16.12 7.57
C LYS A 41 -4.63 15.01 8.35
N PRO A 42 -4.51 14.89 9.69
CA PRO A 42 -5.24 13.87 10.44
C PRO A 42 -6.75 13.83 10.18
N VAL A 43 -7.37 14.95 9.80
CA VAL A 43 -8.80 14.98 9.40
C VAL A 43 -9.03 14.23 8.08
N THR A 44 -8.18 14.46 7.07
CA THR A 44 -8.24 13.74 5.79
C THR A 44 -8.03 12.24 5.98
N TYR A 45 -7.05 11.85 6.80
CA TYR A 45 -6.73 10.44 7.02
C TYR A 45 -7.76 9.73 7.91
N LEU A 46 -8.36 10.42 8.89
CA LEU A 46 -9.53 9.90 9.59
C LEU A 46 -10.72 9.69 8.63
N THR A 47 -10.91 10.61 7.69
CA THR A 47 -11.93 10.46 6.63
C THR A 47 -11.63 9.25 5.73
N ALA A 48 -10.34 8.94 5.50
CA ALA A 48 -9.92 7.75 4.76
C ALA A 48 -10.25 6.46 5.51
N LEU A 49 -9.94 6.39 6.82
CA LEU A 49 -10.29 5.22 7.64
C LEU A 49 -11.79 4.92 7.59
N ARG A 50 -12.63 5.96 7.63
CA ARG A 50 -14.11 5.86 7.47
C ARG A 50 -14.57 5.36 6.12
N LYS A 51 -13.74 5.51 5.09
CA LYS A 51 -13.99 5.04 3.73
C LYS A 51 -13.44 3.63 3.49
N GLY A 52 -12.93 2.96 4.53
CA GLY A 52 -12.40 1.60 4.46
C GLY A 52 -10.92 1.51 4.11
N TYR A 53 -10.20 2.64 4.01
CA TYR A 53 -8.74 2.61 3.92
C TYR A 53 -8.15 2.16 5.24
N THR A 54 -7.00 1.52 5.19
CA THR A 54 -6.29 1.00 6.36
C THR A 54 -4.95 1.71 6.53
N PRO A 55 -4.31 1.65 7.72
CA PRO A 55 -2.94 2.13 7.87
C PRO A 55 -1.94 1.50 6.89
N ALA A 56 -2.24 0.29 6.38
CA ALA A 56 -1.44 -0.43 5.39
C ALA A 56 -1.72 -0.02 3.94
N SER A 57 -2.84 0.65 3.63
CA SER A 57 -3.21 1.00 2.25
C SER A 57 -2.07 1.74 1.54
N MET A 58 -1.65 1.22 0.39
CA MET A 58 -0.64 1.85 -0.46
C MET A 58 -1.18 3.14 -1.09
N ILE A 59 -0.36 4.19 -1.07
CA ILE A 59 -0.60 5.47 -1.75
C ILE A 59 0.68 5.84 -2.50
N MET A 60 0.55 6.22 -3.78
CA MET A 60 1.72 6.62 -4.56
C MET A 60 2.16 8.05 -4.27
N ASP A 61 3.38 8.20 -3.77
CA ASP A 61 4.12 9.45 -3.68
C ASP A 61 5.01 9.66 -4.92
N ALA A 62 4.39 10.14 -5.99
CA ALA A 62 5.00 10.39 -7.29
C ALA A 62 4.56 11.76 -7.82
N PRO A 63 5.34 12.42 -8.71
CA PRO A 63 4.95 13.72 -9.28
C PRO A 63 3.52 13.68 -9.79
N THR A 64 2.62 14.51 -9.28
CA THR A 64 1.20 14.45 -9.64
C THR A 64 0.64 15.84 -9.85
N THR A 65 0.03 16.06 -11.01
CA THR A 65 -0.65 17.30 -11.37
C THR A 65 -2.15 17.12 -11.16
N PHE A 66 -2.76 18.04 -10.40
CA PHE A 66 -4.20 18.05 -10.13
C PHE A 66 -4.87 19.22 -10.87
N PRO A 67 -6.09 19.06 -11.41
CA PRO A 67 -6.78 20.17 -12.05
C PRO A 67 -7.00 21.33 -11.08
N GLY A 68 -6.73 22.54 -11.56
CA GLY A 68 -7.04 23.78 -10.83
C GLY A 68 -8.55 24.02 -10.65
N GLY A 69 -8.87 25.06 -9.88
CA GLY A 69 -10.19 25.68 -9.95
C GLY A 69 -10.48 26.25 -11.36
N GLU A 70 -11.70 26.68 -11.59
CA GLU A 70 -12.08 27.29 -12.87
C GLU A 70 -11.15 28.49 -13.19
N ASN A 71 -10.52 28.47 -14.37
CA ASN A 71 -9.53 29.47 -14.81
C ASN A 71 -8.28 29.61 -13.90
N LEU A 72 -8.03 28.65 -13.01
CA LEU A 72 -6.79 28.57 -12.24
C LEU A 72 -5.81 27.61 -12.91
N LYS A 73 -4.51 27.84 -12.67
CA LYS A 73 -3.46 26.92 -13.08
C LYS A 73 -3.66 25.57 -12.38
N ASP A 74 -3.15 24.52 -13.03
CA ASP A 74 -3.05 23.21 -12.41
C ASP A 74 -2.25 23.29 -11.10
N TYR A 75 -2.64 22.43 -10.16
CA TYR A 75 -2.07 22.36 -8.83
C TYR A 75 -1.06 21.23 -8.75
N GLU A 76 0.20 21.60 -8.51
CA GLU A 76 1.34 20.67 -8.45
C GLU A 76 2.02 20.76 -7.08
N PRO A 77 1.48 20.08 -6.05
CA PRO A 77 2.08 20.07 -4.73
C PRO A 77 3.45 19.39 -4.73
N GLN A 78 4.34 19.85 -3.86
CA GLN A 78 5.67 19.27 -3.66
C GLN A 78 5.82 18.79 -2.21
N ASN A 79 6.58 17.71 -2.00
CA ASN A 79 6.98 17.31 -0.65
C ASN A 79 7.97 18.30 -0.05
N TYR A 80 8.00 18.38 1.27
CA TYR A 80 8.88 19.31 2.00
C TYR A 80 10.37 19.04 1.72
N ASP A 81 10.75 17.77 1.56
CA ASP A 81 12.11 17.34 1.24
C ASP A 81 12.45 17.42 -0.26
N GLY A 82 11.50 17.82 -1.10
CA GLY A 82 11.65 17.92 -2.56
C GLY A 82 11.80 16.56 -3.26
N LYS A 83 11.48 15.45 -2.61
CA LYS A 83 11.64 14.09 -3.14
C LYS A 83 10.30 13.40 -3.38
N PHE A 84 10.35 12.34 -4.18
CA PHE A 84 9.25 11.41 -4.42
C PHE A 84 9.66 10.02 -3.94
N HIS A 85 8.91 9.46 -3.00
CA HIS A 85 9.25 8.23 -2.28
C HIS A 85 8.64 6.97 -2.92
N GLY A 86 7.80 7.10 -3.96
CA GLY A 86 7.17 5.97 -4.62
C GLY A 86 5.99 5.40 -3.82
N PRO A 87 5.77 4.07 -3.81
CA PRO A 87 4.71 3.47 -3.03
C PRO A 87 5.01 3.63 -1.53
N VAL A 88 4.08 4.23 -0.78
CA VAL A 88 4.15 4.37 0.67
C VAL A 88 2.83 3.93 1.30
N SER A 89 2.87 3.40 2.53
CA SER A 89 1.64 3.11 3.27
C SER A 89 0.98 4.39 3.78
N LEU A 90 -0.33 4.34 4.02
CA LEU A 90 -1.10 5.40 4.66
C LEU A 90 -0.46 5.85 5.99
N ARG A 91 0.00 4.89 6.80
CA ARG A 91 0.77 5.11 8.03
C ARG A 91 1.98 6.01 7.76
N THR A 92 2.83 5.61 6.83
CA THR A 92 4.08 6.32 6.51
C THR A 92 3.79 7.71 5.94
N ALA A 93 2.81 7.80 5.03
CA ALA A 93 2.40 9.05 4.40
C ALA A 93 1.92 10.09 5.43
N LEU A 94 1.07 9.70 6.38
CA LEU A 94 0.59 10.59 7.44
C LEU A 94 1.69 10.93 8.44
N ALA A 95 2.44 9.94 8.93
CA ALA A 95 3.46 10.12 9.95
C ALA A 95 4.65 10.96 9.45
N SER A 96 5.11 10.71 8.22
CA SER A 96 6.11 11.54 7.54
C SER A 96 5.53 12.84 6.96
N SER A 97 4.21 13.03 7.03
CA SER A 97 3.54 14.24 6.57
C SER A 97 3.79 14.56 5.08
N LEU A 98 3.79 13.54 4.23
CA LEU A 98 3.98 13.68 2.78
C LEU A 98 2.79 14.43 2.16
N ASN A 99 3.08 15.35 1.23
CA ASN A 99 2.09 16.26 0.66
C ASN A 99 1.29 15.59 -0.46
N LEU A 100 1.96 14.92 -1.41
CA LEU A 100 1.29 14.34 -2.56
C LEU A 100 0.32 13.20 -2.15
N PRO A 101 0.70 12.24 -1.30
CA PRO A 101 -0.24 11.25 -0.75
C PRO A 101 -1.44 11.87 -0.05
N ALA A 102 -1.26 12.96 0.71
CA ALA A 102 -2.38 13.62 1.39
C ALA A 102 -3.37 14.26 0.41
N VAL A 103 -2.86 14.87 -0.67
CA VAL A 103 -3.69 15.47 -1.74
C VAL A 103 -4.41 14.38 -2.53
N LYS A 104 -3.73 13.28 -2.90
CA LYS A 104 -4.36 12.11 -3.51
C LYS A 104 -5.43 11.51 -2.59
N MET A 105 -5.13 11.34 -1.30
CA MET A 105 -6.10 10.83 -0.32
C MET A 105 -7.33 11.73 -0.25
N LEU A 106 -7.16 13.05 -0.20
CA LEU A 106 -8.29 13.99 -0.23
C LEU A 106 -9.11 13.88 -1.53
N ALA A 107 -8.44 13.71 -2.68
CA ALA A 107 -9.10 13.51 -3.96
C ALA A 107 -9.96 12.23 -3.96
N LEU A 108 -9.47 11.15 -3.34
CA LEU A 108 -10.17 9.86 -3.23
C LEU A 108 -11.36 9.90 -2.26
N VAL A 109 -11.22 10.53 -1.08
CA VAL A 109 -12.31 10.59 -0.08
C VAL A 109 -13.33 11.71 -0.36
N GLY A 110 -12.93 12.71 -1.12
CA GLY A 110 -13.71 13.88 -1.47
C GLY A 110 -13.61 15.03 -0.47
N VAL A 111 -13.50 16.26 -0.99
CA VAL A 111 -13.39 17.51 -0.21
C VAL A 111 -14.58 17.68 0.74
N ASN A 112 -15.81 17.49 0.26
CA ASN A 112 -17.00 17.68 1.10
C ASN A 112 -17.07 16.69 2.28
N THR A 113 -16.65 15.44 2.07
CA THR A 113 -16.58 14.43 3.14
C THR A 113 -15.58 14.83 4.22
N MET A 114 -14.43 15.36 3.80
CA MET A 114 -13.40 15.88 4.72
C MET A 114 -13.90 17.11 5.49
N LEU A 115 -14.54 18.08 4.83
CA LEU A 115 -15.14 19.25 5.49
C LEU A 115 -16.21 18.85 6.51
N THR A 116 -17.04 17.85 6.18
CA THR A 116 -18.03 17.30 7.12
C THR A 116 -17.36 16.69 8.35
N THR A 117 -16.32 15.87 8.15
CA THR A 117 -15.53 15.31 9.23
C THR A 117 -14.86 16.39 10.08
N ALA A 118 -14.31 17.43 9.45
CA ALA A 118 -13.70 18.57 10.14
C ALA A 118 -14.72 19.29 11.04
N ASN A 119 -15.90 19.59 10.50
CA ASN A 119 -16.98 20.24 11.24
C ASN A 119 -17.46 19.42 12.43
N ASP A 120 -17.63 18.10 12.24
CA ASP A 120 -18.00 17.20 13.33
C ASP A 120 -16.96 17.20 14.45
N MET A 121 -15.68 17.21 14.10
CA MET A 121 -14.57 17.35 15.04
C MET A 121 -14.48 18.74 15.68
N GLY A 122 -15.17 19.76 15.16
CA GLY A 122 -15.23 21.11 15.74
C GLY A 122 -14.47 22.20 14.99
N PHE A 123 -13.96 21.94 13.78
CA PHE A 123 -13.39 22.97 12.92
C PHE A 123 -14.51 23.77 12.24
N ILE A 124 -15.10 24.71 12.97
CA ILE A 124 -16.29 25.47 12.52
C ILE A 124 -16.03 26.32 11.27
N THR A 125 -14.80 26.81 11.07
CA THR A 125 -14.43 27.60 9.89
C THR A 125 -14.37 26.75 8.61
N LEU A 126 -14.30 25.42 8.77
CA LEU A 126 -14.29 24.44 7.68
C LEU A 126 -15.66 23.74 7.52
N ALA A 127 -16.72 24.28 8.13
CA ALA A 127 -18.07 23.75 7.98
C ALA A 127 -18.44 23.56 6.49
N PRO A 128 -19.16 22.48 6.11
CA PRO A 128 -19.51 22.19 4.71
C PRO A 128 -20.67 23.08 4.21
N THR A 129 -20.52 24.40 4.35
CA THR A 129 -21.46 25.39 3.80
C THR A 129 -21.30 25.49 2.29
N VAL A 130 -22.31 26.02 1.60
CA VAL A 130 -22.24 26.28 0.14
C VAL A 130 -21.05 27.16 -0.22
N GLU A 131 -20.72 28.14 0.64
CA GLU A 131 -19.56 29.01 0.45
C GLU A 131 -18.25 28.23 0.54
N ASN A 132 -18.07 27.43 1.59
CA ASN A 132 -16.86 26.65 1.80
C ASN A 132 -16.67 25.55 0.75
N GLN A 133 -17.76 24.94 0.27
CA GLN A 133 -17.72 23.97 -0.84
C GLN A 133 -17.24 24.60 -2.16
N ARG A 134 -17.45 25.91 -2.36
CA ARG A 134 -16.93 26.64 -3.52
C ARG A 134 -15.50 27.14 -3.28
N ARG A 135 -15.19 27.51 -2.05
CA ARG A 135 -13.90 28.10 -1.65
C ARG A 135 -12.79 27.06 -1.56
N PHE A 136 -13.07 25.87 -1.05
CA PHE A 136 -12.05 24.87 -0.75
C PHE A 136 -11.88 23.84 -1.86
N GLY A 137 -10.65 23.70 -2.35
CA GLY A 137 -10.22 22.62 -3.22
C GLY A 137 -9.28 21.65 -2.49
N LEU A 138 -8.52 20.88 -3.26
CA LEU A 138 -7.61 19.86 -2.71
C LEU A 138 -6.49 20.43 -1.81
N SER A 139 -6.18 21.72 -1.91
CA SER A 139 -5.20 22.37 -1.03
C SER A 139 -5.64 22.45 0.44
N VAL A 140 -6.94 22.24 0.75
CA VAL A 140 -7.44 22.30 2.13
C VAL A 140 -6.79 21.24 3.03
N THR A 141 -6.43 20.05 2.49
CA THR A 141 -5.69 19.03 3.26
C THR A 141 -4.27 19.44 3.61
N LEU A 142 -3.73 20.46 2.96
CA LEU A 142 -2.42 21.04 3.26
C LEU A 142 -2.55 22.39 4.00
N GLY A 143 -3.74 22.71 4.51
CA GLY A 143 -3.99 23.92 5.31
C GLY A 143 -4.38 25.15 4.51
N GLY A 144 -4.98 24.98 3.33
CA GLY A 144 -5.55 26.08 2.53
C GLY A 144 -6.77 26.79 3.14
N GLY A 145 -7.15 26.49 4.37
CA GLY A 145 -8.21 27.16 5.13
C GLY A 145 -7.72 27.54 6.52
N GLU A 146 -8.09 28.74 6.98
CA GLU A 146 -7.67 29.26 8.28
C GLU A 146 -8.55 28.70 9.42
N ILE A 147 -7.92 28.37 10.54
CA ILE A 147 -8.56 27.81 11.72
C ILE A 147 -7.99 28.44 12.99
N HIS A 148 -8.69 28.27 14.12
CA HIS A 148 -8.20 28.66 15.43
C HIS A 148 -7.37 27.54 16.09
N LEU A 149 -6.36 27.92 16.87
CA LEU A 149 -5.56 26.96 17.64
C LEU A 149 -6.40 26.25 18.70
N ILE A 150 -7.27 26.99 19.39
CA ILE A 150 -8.18 26.40 20.39
C ILE A 150 -9.11 25.35 19.76
N ASP A 151 -9.62 25.58 18.55
CA ASP A 151 -10.45 24.61 17.83
C ASP A 151 -9.66 23.34 17.49
N THR A 152 -8.40 23.49 17.09
CA THR A 152 -7.52 22.36 16.76
C THR A 152 -7.25 21.49 17.98
N VAL A 153 -6.85 22.11 19.11
CA VAL A 153 -6.61 21.43 20.38
C VAL A 153 -7.88 20.74 20.89
N THR A 154 -9.03 21.42 20.76
CA THR A 154 -10.33 20.89 21.17
C THR A 154 -10.75 19.71 20.29
N ALA A 155 -10.59 19.82 18.97
CA ALA A 155 -10.88 18.75 18.02
C ALA A 155 -10.01 17.51 18.28
N TYR A 156 -8.73 17.71 18.57
CA TYR A 156 -7.77 16.62 18.73
C TYR A 156 -7.86 15.95 20.10
N SER A 157 -8.58 16.55 21.06
CA SER A 157 -8.92 15.88 22.33
C SER A 157 -9.57 14.51 22.10
N ALA A 158 -10.37 14.39 21.04
CA ALA A 158 -11.03 13.15 20.66
C ALA A 158 -10.03 12.04 20.29
N PHE A 159 -8.87 12.36 19.71
CA PHE A 159 -7.83 11.35 19.50
C PHE A 159 -7.28 10.85 20.83
N ALA A 160 -7.02 11.76 21.77
CA ALA A 160 -6.41 11.43 23.06
C ALA A 160 -7.32 10.60 23.98
N ASN A 161 -8.64 10.79 23.93
CA ASN A 161 -9.59 10.23 24.90
C ASN A 161 -10.54 9.15 24.32
N GLY A 162 -10.21 8.57 23.16
CA GLY A 162 -11.01 7.47 22.57
C GLY A 162 -12.26 7.93 21.81
N GLY A 163 -12.29 9.19 21.39
CA GLY A 163 -13.19 9.68 20.35
C GLY A 163 -14.20 10.74 20.77
N THR A 164 -14.09 11.24 21.99
CA THR A 164 -14.99 12.26 22.53
C THR A 164 -14.38 13.67 22.39
N ARG A 165 -15.05 14.58 21.68
CA ARG A 165 -14.66 15.99 21.66
C ARG A 165 -15.12 16.69 22.93
N VAL A 166 -14.18 17.20 23.71
CA VAL A 166 -14.48 18.05 24.89
C VAL A 166 -14.75 19.50 24.48
N GLN A 167 -15.25 20.31 25.41
CA GLN A 167 -15.32 21.77 25.24
C GLN A 167 -14.23 22.42 26.09
N PRO A 168 -13.57 23.49 25.62
CA PRO A 168 -12.58 24.19 26.42
C PRO A 168 -13.22 24.84 27.64
N ILE A 169 -12.64 24.62 28.83
CA ILE A 169 -13.10 25.14 30.11
C ILE A 169 -12.02 26.04 30.71
N SER A 170 -12.31 27.32 30.90
CA SER A 170 -11.43 28.31 31.55
C SER A 170 -11.89 28.76 32.94
N ILE A 171 -13.18 28.61 33.24
CA ILE A 171 -13.78 29.01 34.52
C ILE A 171 -14.39 27.75 35.17
N LEU A 172 -13.88 27.38 36.34
CA LEU A 172 -14.39 26.22 37.10
C LEU A 172 -15.50 26.59 38.07
N LYS A 173 -15.43 27.77 38.68
CA LYS A 173 -16.32 28.18 39.76
C LYS A 173 -16.35 29.70 39.87
N VAL A 174 -17.52 30.27 40.14
CA VAL A 174 -17.70 31.69 40.52
C VAL A 174 -18.48 31.73 41.82
N GLU A 175 -17.97 32.47 42.79
CA GLU A 175 -18.60 32.66 44.11
C GLU A 175 -18.78 34.14 44.43
N ASP A 176 -19.80 34.47 45.20
CA ASP A 176 -19.91 35.79 45.80
C ASP A 176 -19.00 35.93 47.05
N ARG A 177 -18.92 37.14 47.60
CA ARG A 177 -18.13 37.44 48.79
C ARG A 177 -18.51 36.65 50.05
N ASN A 178 -19.71 36.06 50.07
CA ASN A 178 -20.23 35.26 51.18
C ASN A 178 -20.00 33.75 50.96
N GLY A 179 -19.31 33.36 49.88
CA GLY A 179 -19.09 31.96 49.51
C GLY A 179 -20.31 31.29 48.86
N LYS A 180 -21.32 32.06 48.42
CA LYS A 180 -22.42 31.49 47.65
C LYS A 180 -21.93 31.19 46.24
N LYS A 181 -22.00 29.93 45.82
CA LYS A 181 -21.71 29.53 44.44
C LYS A 181 -22.73 30.17 43.49
N LEU A 182 -22.24 31.01 42.59
CA LEU A 182 -23.00 31.62 41.49
C LEU A 182 -22.91 30.76 40.22
N PHE A 183 -21.78 30.11 40.03
CA PHE A 183 -21.51 29.18 38.95
C PHE A 183 -20.55 28.08 39.42
N GLU A 184 -20.76 26.87 38.96
CA GLU A 184 -19.85 25.75 39.14
C GLU A 184 -19.94 24.90 37.88
N GLN A 185 -18.79 24.68 37.24
CA GLN A 185 -18.71 23.94 36.00
C GLN A 185 -19.11 22.49 36.28
N LYS A 186 -20.14 22.03 35.56
CA LYS A 186 -20.55 20.63 35.61
C LYS A 186 -19.81 19.87 34.52
N SER A 187 -19.40 18.65 34.83
CA SER A 187 -18.89 17.73 33.81
C SER A 187 -20.00 17.49 32.79
N VAL A 188 -19.77 17.90 31.53
CA VAL A 188 -20.65 17.62 30.40
C VAL A 188 -19.97 16.54 29.57
N LYS A 189 -20.69 15.46 29.27
CA LYS A 189 -20.19 14.47 28.31
C LYS A 189 -19.98 15.15 26.97
N GLY A 190 -18.75 15.06 26.45
CA GLY A 190 -18.43 15.57 25.12
C GLY A 190 -19.20 14.83 24.02
N LYS A 191 -19.17 15.37 22.80
CA LYS A 191 -19.77 14.72 21.61
C LYS A 191 -18.83 13.60 21.16
N GLN A 192 -19.32 12.38 20.98
CA GLN A 192 -18.54 11.35 20.28
C GLN A 192 -18.42 11.74 18.80
N VAL A 193 -17.20 11.98 18.32
CA VAL A 193 -16.91 12.44 16.96
C VAL A 193 -16.13 11.42 16.14
N MET A 194 -15.59 10.38 16.77
CA MET A 194 -14.93 9.22 16.15
C MET A 194 -15.05 8.01 17.07
N THR A 195 -14.82 6.79 16.57
CA THR A 195 -14.84 5.59 17.41
C THR A 195 -13.52 5.42 18.18
N PRO A 196 -13.49 4.61 19.26
CA PRO A 196 -12.24 4.25 19.93
C PRO A 196 -11.22 3.58 18.99
N GLU A 197 -11.69 2.77 18.04
CA GLU A 197 -10.87 2.11 17.02
C GLU A 197 -10.23 3.15 16.08
N GLU A 198 -11.00 4.10 15.57
CA GLU A 198 -10.50 5.20 14.74
C GLU A 198 -9.45 6.03 15.49
N ALA A 199 -9.72 6.38 16.75
CA ALA A 199 -8.79 7.12 17.59
C ALA A 199 -7.49 6.33 17.84
N PHE A 200 -7.60 5.03 18.13
CA PHE A 200 -6.46 4.14 18.33
C PHE A 200 -5.57 4.07 17.08
N LEU A 201 -6.14 3.84 15.89
CA LEU A 201 -5.35 3.75 14.66
C LEU A 201 -4.61 5.06 14.37
N MET A 202 -5.26 6.21 14.56
CA MET A 202 -4.64 7.52 14.38
C MET A 202 -3.52 7.78 15.39
N ASN A 203 -3.72 7.42 16.66
CA ASN A 203 -2.70 7.50 17.69
C ASN A 203 -1.51 6.58 17.36
N HIS A 204 -1.78 5.34 16.97
CA HIS A 204 -0.75 4.34 16.63
C HIS A 204 0.10 4.77 15.43
N ILE A 205 -0.49 5.45 14.44
CA ILE A 205 0.25 6.06 13.33
C ILE A 205 1.09 7.25 13.83
N LEU A 206 0.47 8.18 14.54
CA LEU A 206 1.09 9.46 14.90
C LEU A 206 2.04 9.40 16.11
N SER A 207 2.12 8.27 16.83
CA SER A 207 3.15 8.00 17.84
C SER A 207 4.33 7.17 17.31
N ASP A 208 4.22 6.60 16.11
CA ASP A 208 5.26 5.76 15.52
C ASP A 208 6.43 6.61 14.97
N ASN A 209 7.62 6.42 15.55
CA ASN A 209 8.83 7.11 15.12
C ASN A 209 9.45 6.49 13.87
N SER A 210 9.24 5.21 13.59
CA SER A 210 9.74 4.54 12.38
C SER A 210 8.99 5.04 11.14
N ALA A 211 7.66 5.18 11.24
CA ALA A 211 6.81 5.68 10.16
C ALA A 211 7.10 7.13 9.72
N ARG A 212 7.76 7.93 10.56
CA ARG A 212 8.04 9.36 10.29
C ARG A 212 9.46 9.66 9.82
N GLN A 213 10.32 8.63 9.72
CA GLN A 213 11.75 8.82 9.46
C GLN A 213 12.05 9.40 8.08
N LEU A 214 11.19 9.17 7.08
CA LEU A 214 11.41 9.66 5.72
C LEU A 214 11.60 11.18 5.70
N THR A 215 10.80 11.92 6.49
CA THR A 215 10.85 13.38 6.52
C THR A 215 11.62 13.93 7.72
N PHE A 216 11.51 13.31 8.90
CA PHE A 216 12.02 13.91 10.14
C PHE A 216 13.29 13.23 10.68
N GLY A 217 13.66 12.06 10.15
CA GLY A 217 14.74 11.22 10.67
C GLY A 217 14.44 10.64 12.07
N PRO A 218 15.30 9.73 12.55
CA PRO A 218 15.05 8.96 13.78
C PRO A 218 15.16 9.78 15.08
N ASN A 219 15.90 10.90 15.06
CA ASN A 219 16.26 11.70 16.25
C ASN A 219 15.53 13.06 16.30
N SER A 220 14.38 13.18 15.65
CA SER A 220 13.62 14.43 15.63
C SER A 220 13.09 14.83 17.02
N LEU A 221 12.75 16.12 17.20
CA LEU A 221 12.09 16.62 18.41
C LEU A 221 10.68 16.06 18.64
N LEU A 222 10.14 15.35 17.64
CA LEU A 222 8.84 14.70 17.69
C LEU A 222 8.90 13.34 18.40
N ASN A 223 10.10 12.79 18.60
CA ASN A 223 10.31 11.47 19.18
C ASN A 223 10.30 11.54 20.72
N PHE A 224 9.47 10.68 21.33
CA PHE A 224 9.37 10.47 22.78
C PHE A 224 9.80 9.05 23.20
N SER A 225 10.70 8.43 22.44
CA SER A 225 11.42 7.20 22.82
C SER A 225 10.49 6.02 23.18
N GLY A 226 9.48 5.78 22.35
CA GLY A 226 8.53 4.67 22.54
C GLY A 226 7.38 4.95 23.50
N ARG A 227 7.31 6.15 24.10
CA ARG A 227 6.14 6.57 24.88
C ARG A 227 4.94 6.84 23.97
N ALA A 228 3.73 6.60 24.48
CA ALA A 228 2.46 6.87 23.81
C ALA A 228 2.16 8.39 23.71
N VAL A 229 2.96 9.07 22.88
CA VAL A 229 2.80 10.48 22.54
C VAL A 229 2.65 10.59 21.03
N ALA A 230 1.46 10.99 20.60
CA ALA A 230 1.15 11.27 19.21
C ALA A 230 1.40 12.74 18.91
N VAL A 231 1.84 13.06 17.69
CA VAL A 231 2.15 14.43 17.31
C VAL A 231 1.98 14.67 15.82
N LYS A 232 1.47 15.85 15.47
CA LYS A 232 1.39 16.34 14.10
C LYS A 232 1.93 17.76 13.98
N THR A 233 2.83 17.95 13.03
CA THR A 233 3.37 19.26 12.64
C THR A 233 2.57 19.90 11.50
N GLY A 234 2.63 21.21 11.40
CA GLY A 234 2.07 22.00 10.29
C GLY A 234 3.00 23.14 9.90
N THR A 235 3.15 23.38 8.60
CA THR A 235 3.94 24.50 8.07
C THR A 235 3.28 24.98 6.80
N THR A 236 3.19 26.30 6.64
CA THR A 236 2.67 26.93 5.42
C THR A 236 3.80 27.27 4.45
N ASN A 237 3.49 27.29 3.16
CA ASN A 237 4.50 27.51 2.10
C ASN A 237 5.26 28.84 2.27
N ASN A 238 4.57 29.88 2.74
CA ASN A 238 5.14 31.22 2.92
C ASN A 238 5.79 31.40 4.30
N ARG A 239 5.95 30.32 5.09
CA ARG A 239 6.58 30.35 6.43
C ARG A 239 5.96 31.39 7.37
N LYS A 240 4.66 31.64 7.22
CA LYS A 240 3.88 32.55 8.07
C LYS A 240 3.39 31.85 9.33
N ASP A 241 3.10 30.56 9.19
CA ASP A 241 2.52 29.74 10.24
C ASP A 241 3.30 28.45 10.43
N ASN A 242 3.67 28.20 11.68
CA ASN A 242 4.31 26.97 12.09
C ASN A 242 3.57 26.37 13.29
N TRP A 243 3.17 25.11 13.17
CA TRP A 243 2.29 24.44 14.11
C TRP A 243 2.93 23.15 14.61
N THR A 244 2.68 22.83 15.88
CA THR A 244 2.87 21.48 16.42
C THR A 244 1.76 21.21 17.42
N VAL A 245 0.99 20.15 17.17
CA VAL A 245 -0.06 19.68 18.07
C VAL A 245 0.26 18.25 18.43
N GLY A 246 0.41 17.97 19.73
CA GLY A 246 0.75 16.65 20.20
C GLY A 246 0.15 16.35 21.56
N TRP A 247 -0.05 15.06 21.82
CA TRP A 247 -0.87 14.59 22.92
C TRP A 247 -0.47 13.22 23.46
N SER A 248 -0.80 13.01 24.73
CA SER A 248 -0.96 11.72 25.39
C SER A 248 -2.40 11.59 25.88
N ARG A 249 -2.73 10.48 26.54
CA ARG A 249 -4.06 10.28 27.16
C ARG A 249 -4.38 11.28 28.28
N SER A 250 -3.39 11.93 28.88
CA SER A 250 -3.58 12.88 29.97
C SER A 250 -3.27 14.33 29.61
N THR A 251 -2.65 14.60 28.46
CA THR A 251 -2.12 15.94 28.15
C THR A 251 -2.25 16.24 26.67
N MET A 252 -2.80 17.41 26.33
CA MET A 252 -2.84 17.96 24.98
C MET A 252 -2.13 19.31 24.94
N VAL A 253 -1.20 19.48 23.99
CA VAL A 253 -0.46 20.72 23.77
C VAL A 253 -0.51 21.07 22.29
N GLY A 254 -1.04 22.26 21.99
CA GLY A 254 -0.97 22.88 20.67
C GLY A 254 -0.10 24.13 20.75
N VAL A 255 0.81 24.28 19.79
CA VAL A 255 1.70 25.44 19.66
C VAL A 255 1.60 25.97 18.24
N TRP A 256 1.44 27.29 18.14
CA TRP A 256 1.61 28.06 16.92
C TRP A 256 2.75 29.06 17.10
N VAL A 257 3.52 29.28 16.04
CA VAL A 257 4.56 30.32 15.94
C VAL A 257 4.39 31.03 14.60
N GLY A 258 4.34 32.35 14.64
CA GLY A 258 4.20 33.23 13.48
C GLY A 258 4.13 34.70 13.90
N ASN A 259 4.01 35.60 12.93
CA ASN A 259 3.87 37.03 13.18
C ASN A 259 2.39 37.44 13.19
N ASN A 260 2.00 38.29 14.15
CA ASN A 260 0.62 38.76 14.30
C ASN A 260 0.10 39.49 13.05
N ASP A 261 0.97 40.23 12.37
CA ASP A 261 0.67 40.95 11.12
C ASP A 261 0.68 40.07 9.85
N ASN A 262 0.86 38.74 10.01
CA ASN A 262 0.89 37.77 8.92
C ASN A 262 2.06 37.96 7.92
N THR A 263 3.12 38.65 8.34
CA THR A 263 4.40 38.68 7.63
C THR A 263 5.13 37.34 7.78
N GLU A 264 6.04 37.06 6.84
CA GLU A 264 6.82 35.82 6.86
C GLU A 264 7.85 35.83 7.99
N MET A 265 8.11 34.65 8.58
CA MET A 265 9.18 34.51 9.56
C MET A 265 10.55 34.41 8.87
N THR A 266 11.56 35.11 9.40
CA THR A 266 12.90 35.17 8.81
C THR A 266 13.77 33.92 9.08
N ASN A 267 13.67 33.33 10.28
CA ASN A 267 14.57 32.27 10.77
C ASN A 267 13.87 30.92 11.07
N VAL A 268 12.59 30.76 10.74
CA VAL A 268 11.83 29.51 10.98
C VAL A 268 11.68 28.77 9.64
N ALA A 269 12.39 27.65 9.49
CA ALA A 269 12.64 27.02 8.19
C ALA A 269 11.78 25.76 7.90
N SER A 270 11.17 25.14 8.91
CA SER A 270 10.57 23.79 8.81
C SER A 270 9.52 23.51 9.89
N GLY A 271 8.73 22.45 9.71
CA GLY A 271 7.78 21.96 10.74
C GLY A 271 8.41 21.42 12.02
N VAL A 272 9.73 21.15 12.03
CA VAL A 272 10.49 20.72 13.22
C VAL A 272 11.24 21.87 13.92
N THR A 273 11.27 23.05 13.31
CA THR A 273 11.82 24.29 13.88
C THR A 273 10.69 25.25 14.23
N GLY A 274 10.80 26.03 15.30
CA GLY A 274 9.73 26.95 15.73
C GLY A 274 8.82 26.32 16.79
N ALA A 275 7.67 25.77 16.39
CA ALA A 275 6.66 25.26 17.31
C ALA A 275 7.07 23.95 18.02
N SER A 276 7.76 23.04 17.32
CA SER A 276 8.13 21.72 17.87
C SER A 276 9.04 21.78 19.11
N PRO A 277 10.10 22.61 19.19
CA PRO A 277 10.88 22.78 20.42
C PRO A 277 10.06 23.23 21.63
N ILE A 278 9.15 24.20 21.42
CA ILE A 278 8.28 24.72 22.48
C ILE A 278 7.32 23.62 22.95
N TRP A 279 6.67 22.93 22.01
CA TRP A 279 5.79 21.80 22.29
C TRP A 279 6.51 20.71 23.09
N ARG A 280 7.70 20.28 22.66
CA ARG A 280 8.47 19.23 23.33
C ARG A 280 8.83 19.63 24.77
N LYS A 281 9.24 20.88 24.98
CA LYS A 281 9.55 21.41 26.32
C LYS A 281 8.34 21.33 27.24
N ILE A 282 7.17 21.79 26.77
CA ILE A 282 5.93 21.76 27.56
C ILE A 282 5.49 20.31 27.86
N MET A 283 5.59 19.40 26.88
CA MET A 283 5.26 18.00 27.10
C MET A 283 6.19 17.33 28.12
N ASN A 284 7.51 17.59 28.05
CA ASN A 284 8.46 17.08 29.05
C ASN A 284 8.15 17.64 30.45
N GLU A 285 7.81 18.92 30.54
CA GLU A 285 7.44 19.54 31.82
C GLU A 285 6.16 18.92 32.39
N ALA A 286 5.13 18.72 31.56
CA ALA A 286 3.90 18.06 32.00
C ALA A 286 4.16 16.65 32.54
N ILE A 287 5.08 15.90 31.92
CA ILE A 287 5.49 14.58 32.40
C ILE A 287 6.27 14.68 33.72
N ALA A 288 7.17 15.65 33.85
CA ALA A 288 7.92 15.89 35.08
C ALA A 288 6.99 16.24 36.25
N GLU A 289 5.90 16.96 35.98
CA GLU A 289 4.82 17.30 36.92
C GLU A 289 3.82 16.14 37.15
N GLY A 290 4.13 14.93 36.69
CA GLY A 290 3.38 13.72 37.01
C GLY A 290 2.22 13.37 36.08
N ARG A 291 2.05 14.06 34.94
CA ARG A 291 1.08 13.61 33.93
C ARG A 291 1.57 12.36 33.21
N THR A 292 0.69 11.38 33.06
CA THR A 292 1.04 10.06 32.53
C THR A 292 1.16 10.04 30.99
N VAL A 293 1.92 9.07 30.51
CA VAL A 293 2.06 8.76 29.07
C VAL A 293 1.73 7.29 28.85
N ASP A 294 0.58 6.89 29.41
CA ASP A 294 0.10 5.52 29.38
C ASP A 294 -0.09 5.03 27.95
N ASP A 295 0.20 3.75 27.73
CA ASP A 295 0.08 3.12 26.42
C ASP A 295 -1.32 3.29 25.82
N TRP A 296 -1.36 3.32 24.48
CA TRP A 296 -2.61 3.29 23.73
C TRP A 296 -3.29 1.94 23.95
N VAL A 297 -4.54 1.97 24.42
CA VAL A 297 -5.33 0.75 24.62
C VAL A 297 -5.83 0.27 23.27
N VAL A 298 -5.48 -0.96 22.89
CA VAL A 298 -6.01 -1.62 21.69
C VAL A 298 -7.51 -1.93 21.91
N PRO A 299 -8.44 -1.32 21.16
CA PRO A 299 -9.86 -1.59 21.30
C PRO A 299 -10.23 -2.98 20.76
N ALA A 300 -11.30 -3.59 21.27
CA ALA A 300 -11.75 -4.92 20.86
C ALA A 300 -12.12 -5.00 19.36
N GLY A 301 -12.52 -3.88 18.75
CA GLY A 301 -12.85 -3.78 17.32
C GLY A 301 -11.64 -3.53 16.41
N VAL A 302 -10.41 -3.78 16.87
CA VAL A 302 -9.18 -3.66 16.07
C VAL A 302 -8.47 -5.01 16.01
N GLU A 303 -8.01 -5.38 14.82
CA GLU A 303 -7.30 -6.63 14.55
C GLU A 303 -5.81 -6.36 14.30
N ALA A 304 -4.95 -7.18 14.90
CA ALA A 304 -3.52 -7.22 14.57
C ALA A 304 -3.30 -8.24 13.44
N VAL A 305 -2.74 -7.79 12.32
CA VAL A 305 -2.59 -8.57 11.08
C VAL A 305 -1.17 -8.46 10.53
N ARG A 306 -0.81 -9.40 9.65
CA ARG A 306 0.36 -9.27 8.77
C ARG A 306 -0.10 -8.90 7.36
N VAL A 307 0.52 -7.88 6.80
CA VAL A 307 0.23 -7.37 5.47
C VAL A 307 1.51 -7.27 4.66
N ASP A 308 1.39 -7.39 3.35
CA ASP A 308 2.47 -7.07 2.42
C ASP A 308 2.99 -5.65 2.65
N ALA A 309 4.32 -5.50 2.65
CA ALA A 309 4.99 -4.25 3.02
C ALA A 309 4.86 -3.14 1.99
N ILE A 310 4.49 -3.46 0.74
CA ILE A 310 4.36 -2.51 -0.37
C ILE A 310 2.88 -2.28 -0.67
N SER A 311 2.13 -3.35 -0.97
CA SER A 311 0.76 -3.29 -1.46
C SER A 311 -0.27 -3.07 -0.35
N GLY A 312 0.05 -3.50 0.88
CA GLY A 312 -0.87 -3.46 2.02
C GLY A 312 -1.97 -4.53 1.97
N TYR A 313 -1.87 -5.51 1.07
CA TYR A 313 -2.75 -6.69 1.03
C TYR A 313 -2.42 -7.65 2.18
N PRO A 314 -3.31 -8.60 2.54
CA PRO A 314 -2.98 -9.65 3.50
C PRO A 314 -1.69 -10.38 3.09
N ALA A 315 -0.79 -10.66 4.03
CA ALA A 315 0.50 -11.29 3.73
C ALA A 315 0.33 -12.58 2.89
N HIS A 316 1.11 -12.69 1.82
CA HIS A 316 0.97 -13.75 0.82
C HIS A 316 2.29 -14.03 0.10
N ASP A 317 2.39 -15.21 -0.53
CA ASP A 317 3.44 -15.59 -1.49
C ASP A 317 4.92 -15.46 -1.06
N GLY A 318 5.17 -15.24 0.23
CA GLY A 318 6.49 -15.07 0.84
C GLY A 318 7.09 -13.67 0.67
N TYR A 319 6.30 -12.67 0.24
CA TYR A 319 6.76 -11.29 0.12
C TYR A 319 7.07 -10.65 1.48
N PRO A 320 7.91 -9.61 1.53
CA PRO A 320 8.18 -8.87 2.76
C PRO A 320 6.88 -8.39 3.40
N GLU A 321 6.67 -8.71 4.67
CA GLU A 321 5.45 -8.40 5.40
C GLU A 321 5.72 -7.56 6.65
N VAL A 322 4.79 -6.68 7.00
CA VAL A 322 4.82 -5.86 8.22
C VAL A 322 3.62 -6.18 9.11
N ALA A 323 3.77 -5.96 10.41
CA ALA A 323 2.66 -6.03 11.35
C ALA A 323 1.89 -4.72 11.33
N GLU A 324 0.56 -4.80 11.32
CA GLU A 324 -0.30 -3.61 11.33
C GLU A 324 -1.59 -3.87 12.11
N TYR A 325 -2.20 -2.79 12.59
CA TYR A 325 -3.55 -2.80 13.14
C TYR A 325 -4.56 -2.28 12.11
N VAL A 326 -5.67 -3.00 11.96
CA VAL A 326 -6.75 -2.64 11.02
C VAL A 326 -8.12 -2.78 11.65
N LEU A 327 -9.12 -2.17 11.02
CA LEU A 327 -10.52 -2.46 11.34
C LEU A 327 -10.91 -3.81 10.69
N PRO A 328 -11.77 -4.62 11.31
CA PRO A 328 -12.26 -5.87 10.74
C PRO A 328 -12.83 -5.67 9.33
N ALA A 329 -12.56 -6.63 8.44
CA ALA A 329 -13.07 -6.65 7.07
C ALA A 329 -12.73 -5.41 6.21
N THR A 330 -11.63 -4.69 6.52
CA THR A 330 -11.14 -3.55 5.70
C THR A 330 -9.95 -3.87 4.81
N LEU A 331 -9.30 -5.02 4.99
CA LEU A 331 -8.22 -5.44 4.09
C LEU A 331 -8.78 -5.82 2.72
N PRO A 332 -8.06 -5.51 1.63
CA PRO A 332 -8.43 -5.97 0.30
C PRO A 332 -8.30 -7.49 0.19
N SER A 333 -9.06 -8.10 -0.71
CA SER A 333 -9.00 -9.53 -0.99
C SER A 333 -7.88 -9.85 -1.98
N LEU A 334 -7.21 -10.99 -1.78
CA LEU A 334 -6.31 -11.57 -2.78
C LEU A 334 -7.07 -11.95 -4.07
N PRO A 335 -6.40 -11.98 -5.24
CA PRO A 335 -4.97 -11.79 -5.45
C PRO A 335 -4.52 -10.32 -5.34
N ASP A 336 -3.30 -10.11 -4.86
CA ASP A 336 -2.66 -8.78 -4.87
C ASP A 336 -2.26 -8.40 -6.32
N PRO A 337 -2.82 -7.32 -6.89
CA PRO A 337 -2.48 -6.87 -8.24
C PRO A 337 -1.14 -6.11 -8.32
N ILE A 338 -0.53 -5.76 -7.19
CA ILE A 338 0.72 -4.99 -7.11
C ILE A 338 1.92 -5.91 -7.25
N HIS A 339 1.94 -7.06 -6.59
CA HIS A 339 3.01 -8.04 -6.75
C HIS A 339 2.72 -9.02 -7.90
N ALA A 340 3.61 -9.07 -8.88
CA ALA A 340 3.51 -10.00 -10.01
C ALA A 340 4.74 -10.91 -10.10
N LYS A 341 4.55 -12.23 -9.98
CA LYS A 341 5.57 -13.21 -10.38
C LYS A 341 5.45 -13.47 -11.87
N ILE A 342 6.44 -13.04 -12.63
CA ILE A 342 6.47 -13.13 -14.08
C ILE A 342 7.56 -14.11 -14.49
N LYS A 343 7.19 -15.07 -15.35
CA LYS A 343 8.12 -16.01 -15.98
C LYS A 343 8.84 -15.30 -17.13
N THR A 344 10.14 -15.22 -17.02
CA THR A 344 11.04 -14.55 -17.96
C THR A 344 12.02 -15.55 -18.56
N CYS A 345 12.51 -15.34 -19.77
CA CYS A 345 13.55 -16.22 -20.30
C CYS A 345 14.85 -16.05 -19.54
N LYS A 346 15.56 -17.17 -19.40
CA LYS A 346 16.87 -17.21 -18.77
C LYS A 346 17.83 -16.27 -19.50
N GLY A 347 18.36 -15.29 -18.78
CA GLY A 347 19.38 -14.35 -19.27
C GLY A 347 18.90 -13.21 -20.17
N GLU A 348 17.66 -13.20 -20.68
CA GLU A 348 17.17 -12.17 -21.62
C GLU A 348 16.18 -11.18 -20.99
N GLY A 349 15.53 -11.55 -19.88
CA GLY A 349 14.63 -10.65 -19.14
C GLY A 349 13.28 -10.35 -19.82
N ASN A 350 13.06 -10.81 -21.06
CA ASN A 350 11.77 -10.81 -21.74
C ASN A 350 10.84 -11.92 -21.21
N LEU A 351 9.55 -11.87 -21.54
CA LEU A 351 8.55 -12.86 -21.14
C LEU A 351 8.87 -14.23 -21.75
N ALA A 352 8.84 -15.27 -20.91
CA ALA A 352 8.98 -16.65 -21.36
C ALA A 352 7.84 -17.01 -22.32
N THR A 353 8.17 -17.68 -23.43
CA THR A 353 7.14 -18.22 -24.33
C THR A 353 6.41 -19.39 -23.68
N ASP A 354 5.23 -19.75 -24.18
CA ASP A 354 4.53 -20.94 -23.68
C ASP A 354 5.40 -22.20 -23.85
N VAL A 355 6.22 -22.27 -24.91
CA VAL A 355 7.20 -23.34 -25.15
C VAL A 355 8.26 -23.39 -24.05
N ASP A 356 8.82 -22.24 -23.66
CA ASP A 356 9.80 -22.15 -22.56
C ASP A 356 9.18 -22.61 -21.23
N ILE A 357 7.93 -22.21 -20.97
CA ILE A 357 7.21 -22.59 -19.75
C ILE A 357 7.01 -24.11 -19.69
N GLN A 358 6.57 -24.75 -20.79
CA GLN A 358 6.38 -26.20 -20.84
C GLN A 358 7.67 -26.99 -20.68
N ARG A 359 8.80 -26.43 -21.14
CA ARG A 359 10.13 -27.04 -20.97
C ARG A 359 10.80 -26.72 -19.64
N ASN A 360 10.12 -25.99 -18.75
CA ASN A 360 10.69 -25.47 -17.51
C ASN A 360 11.99 -24.65 -17.74
N ASN A 361 12.04 -23.96 -18.88
CA ASN A 361 13.17 -23.15 -19.35
C ASN A 361 12.92 -21.64 -19.13
N TYR A 362 12.60 -21.25 -17.90
CA TYR A 362 12.38 -19.86 -17.53
C TYR A 362 13.04 -19.56 -16.18
N ASP A 363 13.27 -18.27 -15.93
CA ASP A 363 13.47 -17.71 -14.59
C ASP A 363 12.14 -17.09 -14.14
N GLU A 364 11.80 -17.21 -12.86
CA GLU A 364 10.67 -16.48 -12.29
C GLU A 364 11.19 -15.25 -11.55
N LYS A 365 10.65 -14.07 -11.88
CA LYS A 365 11.05 -12.80 -11.28
C LYS A 365 9.84 -12.07 -10.74
N GLU A 366 10.03 -11.45 -9.59
CA GLU A 366 9.05 -10.57 -8.97
C GLU A 366 9.15 -9.17 -9.58
N PHE A 367 7.98 -8.60 -9.88
CA PHE A 367 7.80 -7.21 -10.27
C PHE A 367 6.76 -6.55 -9.38
N VAL A 368 6.89 -5.25 -9.19
CA VAL A 368 5.90 -4.40 -8.52
C VAL A 368 5.19 -3.56 -9.59
N VAL A 369 3.94 -3.89 -9.85
CA VAL A 369 3.10 -3.30 -10.88
C VAL A 369 2.28 -2.16 -10.28
N LEU A 370 2.72 -0.94 -10.54
CA LEU A 370 2.08 0.27 -10.01
C LEU A 370 1.13 0.85 -11.08
N LYS A 371 -0.17 0.64 -10.88
CA LYS A 371 -1.21 1.21 -11.72
C LYS A 371 -2.22 2.01 -10.92
N GLU A 372 -2.45 3.25 -11.34
CA GLU A 372 -3.48 4.12 -10.76
C GLU A 372 -4.40 4.67 -11.85
N THR A 373 -5.64 4.97 -11.48
CA THR A 373 -6.56 5.79 -12.27
C THR A 373 -6.56 7.22 -11.73
N ASP A 374 -6.80 8.22 -12.57
CA ASP A 374 -6.96 9.62 -12.16
C ASP A 374 -8.45 9.98 -12.00
N PRO A 375 -9.01 9.92 -10.77
CA PRO A 375 -10.43 10.17 -10.53
C PRO A 375 -10.83 11.65 -10.66
N VAL A 376 -9.86 12.56 -10.73
CA VAL A 376 -10.12 14.01 -10.81
C VAL A 376 -9.88 14.58 -12.19
N SER A 377 -9.45 13.76 -13.15
CA SER A 377 -9.25 14.15 -14.55
C SER A 377 -10.51 14.72 -15.17
N ARG A 378 -10.37 15.87 -15.86
CA ARG A 378 -11.47 16.56 -16.58
C ARG A 378 -11.39 16.39 -18.10
N ASP A 379 -10.27 15.88 -18.61
CA ASP A 379 -9.95 15.76 -20.03
C ASP A 379 -9.60 14.33 -20.46
N GLY A 380 -9.78 13.35 -19.56
CA GLY A 380 -9.52 11.93 -19.82
C GLY A 380 -8.05 11.52 -19.74
N LYS A 381 -7.11 12.44 -19.48
CA LYS A 381 -5.70 12.10 -19.26
C LYS A 381 -5.49 11.55 -17.86
N ASN A 382 -4.72 10.48 -17.73
CA ASN A 382 -4.40 9.86 -16.44
C ASN A 382 -3.09 10.41 -15.87
N ARG A 383 -3.15 11.60 -15.27
CA ARG A 383 -1.95 12.30 -14.77
C ARG A 383 -1.30 11.57 -13.60
N TRP A 384 -2.05 10.73 -12.89
CA TRP A 384 -1.53 9.94 -11.78
C TRP A 384 -0.61 8.83 -12.28
N GLN A 385 -1.03 8.13 -13.34
CA GLN A 385 -0.18 7.14 -14.00
C GLN A 385 1.06 7.80 -14.65
N ASP A 386 0.88 8.91 -15.37
CA ASP A 386 2.00 9.66 -15.96
C ASP A 386 3.05 10.04 -14.88
N GLY A 387 2.56 10.39 -13.68
CA GLY A 387 3.37 10.64 -12.50
C GLY A 387 4.18 9.45 -12.02
N ILE A 388 3.54 8.28 -11.92
CA ILE A 388 4.20 7.01 -11.55
C ILE A 388 5.27 6.67 -12.58
N ASP A 389 4.95 6.76 -13.87
CA ASP A 389 5.89 6.43 -14.96
C ASP A 389 7.09 7.39 -14.98
N THR A 390 6.85 8.68 -14.68
CA THR A 390 7.89 9.69 -14.51
C THR A 390 8.79 9.36 -13.31
N TRP A 391 8.19 8.99 -12.17
CA TRP A 391 8.94 8.58 -10.98
C TRP A 391 9.80 7.34 -11.26
N ILE A 392 9.23 6.28 -11.85
CA ILE A 392 9.97 5.08 -12.24
C ILE A 392 11.16 5.44 -13.15
N SER A 393 10.93 6.31 -14.14
CA SER A 393 11.98 6.75 -15.07
C SER A 393 13.10 7.56 -14.41
N SER A 394 12.83 8.15 -13.24
CA SER A 394 13.82 8.91 -12.46
C SER A 394 14.70 8.04 -11.56
N LEU A 395 14.33 6.77 -11.33
CA LEU A 395 15.09 5.83 -10.50
C LEU A 395 16.40 5.40 -11.16
N ALA A 396 17.35 4.92 -10.36
CA ALA A 396 18.55 4.28 -10.88
C ALA A 396 18.21 3.02 -11.70
N ALA A 397 19.02 2.72 -12.73
CA ALA A 397 18.71 1.66 -13.71
C ALA A 397 18.50 0.27 -13.07
N ASP A 398 19.23 -0.04 -12.01
CA ASP A 398 19.10 -1.26 -11.22
C ASP A 398 17.78 -1.34 -10.42
N GLN A 399 17.21 -0.19 -10.07
CA GLN A 399 15.91 -0.09 -9.39
C GLN A 399 14.73 -0.10 -10.36
N GLN A 400 14.90 0.42 -11.58
CA GLN A 400 13.83 0.48 -12.59
C GLN A 400 13.30 -0.91 -12.95
N GLY A 401 14.18 -1.91 -13.01
CA GLY A 401 13.82 -3.29 -13.37
C GLY A 401 12.72 -3.88 -12.49
N LYS A 402 12.66 -3.49 -11.21
CA LYS A 402 11.61 -3.95 -10.28
C LYS A 402 10.20 -3.48 -10.68
N TYR A 403 10.08 -2.31 -11.33
CA TYR A 403 8.80 -1.67 -11.64
C TYR A 403 8.42 -1.74 -13.13
N ARG A 404 9.28 -2.32 -13.97
CA ARG A 404 9.08 -2.45 -15.41
C ARG A 404 8.97 -3.92 -15.80
N PRO A 405 7.81 -4.54 -15.56
CA PRO A 405 7.59 -5.90 -16.05
C PRO A 405 7.77 -5.95 -17.58
N PRO A 406 8.43 -6.99 -18.11
CA PRO A 406 8.59 -7.14 -19.55
C PRO A 406 7.24 -7.35 -20.22
N THR A 407 7.07 -6.77 -21.40
CA THR A 407 5.86 -6.91 -22.21
C THR A 407 6.11 -7.67 -23.51
N GLN A 408 7.37 -7.84 -23.89
CA GLN A 408 7.77 -8.56 -25.08
C GLN A 408 8.06 -10.01 -24.71
N LEU A 409 7.55 -10.94 -25.53
CA LEU A 409 8.01 -12.31 -25.52
C LEU A 409 9.46 -12.38 -25.96
N CYS A 410 10.21 -13.33 -25.44
CA CYS A 410 11.51 -13.66 -25.99
C CYS A 410 11.35 -14.03 -27.46
N SER A 411 12.40 -13.80 -28.24
CA SER A 411 12.46 -14.38 -29.58
C SER A 411 12.23 -15.88 -29.43
N SER A 412 11.15 -16.39 -30.03
CA SER A 412 10.94 -17.82 -30.08
C SER A 412 12.14 -18.38 -30.82
N LYS A 413 12.92 -19.21 -30.13
CA LYS A 413 13.66 -20.22 -30.89
C LYS A 413 12.55 -20.98 -31.59
N ASP A 414 12.57 -20.96 -32.91
CA ASP A 414 11.60 -21.50 -33.87
C ASP A 414 11.11 -22.94 -33.56
N GLU A 415 10.43 -23.16 -32.43
CA GLU A 415 10.35 -24.46 -31.77
C GLU A 415 8.89 -24.82 -31.45
N VAL A 416 8.53 -26.07 -31.73
CA VAL A 416 7.24 -26.67 -31.33
C VAL A 416 7.50 -27.59 -30.15
N TRP A 417 6.81 -27.36 -29.04
CA TRP A 417 6.78 -28.32 -27.94
C TRP A 417 5.63 -29.30 -28.14
N ILE A 418 5.92 -30.59 -28.01
CA ILE A 418 4.93 -31.66 -28.12
C ILE A 418 5.19 -32.71 -27.04
N ASN A 419 4.13 -33.23 -26.44
CA ASN A 419 4.18 -34.29 -25.45
C ASN A 419 3.07 -35.32 -25.69
N MET A 420 3.39 -36.60 -25.52
CA MET A 420 2.41 -37.69 -25.53
C MET A 420 1.84 -37.85 -24.11
N LYS A 421 0.59 -37.44 -23.90
CA LYS A 421 -0.10 -37.61 -22.60
C LYS A 421 -0.54 -39.04 -22.37
N ASN A 422 -0.89 -39.75 -23.44
CA ASN A 422 -1.32 -41.14 -23.41
C ASN A 422 -0.95 -41.80 -24.74
N PRO A 423 -0.44 -43.04 -24.78
CA PRO A 423 0.06 -43.82 -23.64
C PRO A 423 1.31 -43.22 -23.00
N GLN A 424 1.60 -43.62 -21.75
CA GLN A 424 2.88 -43.32 -21.10
C GLN A 424 3.95 -44.32 -21.59
N ASP A 425 5.23 -43.95 -21.56
CA ASP A 425 6.31 -44.88 -21.90
C ASP A 425 6.30 -46.09 -20.94
N HIS A 426 6.64 -47.26 -21.47
CA HIS A 426 6.66 -48.53 -20.74
C HIS A 426 5.29 -48.99 -20.20
N THR A 427 4.22 -48.77 -20.98
CA THR A 427 2.85 -49.16 -20.59
C THR A 427 2.40 -50.48 -21.22
N ASP A 428 1.80 -51.36 -20.41
CA ASP A 428 1.12 -52.58 -20.88
C ASP A 428 -0.39 -52.36 -21.02
N ILE A 429 -0.90 -52.53 -22.23
CA ILE A 429 -2.31 -52.35 -22.56
C ILE A 429 -2.95 -53.73 -22.75
N ALA A 430 -3.99 -54.00 -21.95
CA ALA A 430 -4.66 -55.31 -21.95
C ALA A 430 -5.33 -55.64 -23.29
N GLY A 431 -5.89 -54.64 -23.97
CA GLY A 431 -6.56 -54.78 -25.26
C GLY A 431 -5.66 -54.40 -26.45
N THR A 432 -6.25 -54.46 -27.64
CA THR A 432 -5.64 -54.02 -28.91
C THR A 432 -5.97 -52.56 -29.26
N SER A 433 -6.85 -51.92 -28.49
CA SER A 433 -7.20 -50.51 -28.65
C SER A 433 -6.31 -49.64 -27.78
N VAL A 434 -5.56 -48.72 -28.41
CA VAL A 434 -4.61 -47.81 -27.77
C VAL A 434 -5.12 -46.39 -27.92
N SER A 435 -5.50 -45.77 -26.81
CA SER A 435 -5.86 -44.35 -26.79
C SER A 435 -4.59 -43.50 -26.86
N VAL A 436 -4.51 -42.62 -27.85
CA VAL A 436 -3.40 -41.69 -28.06
C VAL A 436 -3.90 -40.28 -27.82
N GLU A 437 -3.26 -39.56 -26.91
CA GLU A 437 -3.54 -38.16 -26.62
C GLU A 437 -2.24 -37.36 -26.67
N VAL A 438 -2.24 -36.30 -27.48
CA VAL A 438 -1.07 -35.46 -27.70
C VAL A 438 -1.39 -34.01 -27.33
N GLU A 439 -0.46 -33.40 -26.60
CA GLU A 439 -0.49 -31.97 -26.31
C GLU A 439 0.63 -31.28 -27.08
N THR A 440 0.33 -30.14 -27.69
CA THR A 440 1.30 -29.35 -28.45
C THR A 440 1.11 -27.87 -28.17
N VAL A 441 2.23 -27.17 -28.01
CA VAL A 441 2.34 -25.74 -27.70
C VAL A 441 3.38 -25.13 -28.64
N SER A 442 3.03 -23.99 -29.24
CA SER A 442 3.81 -23.32 -30.28
C SER A 442 3.45 -21.84 -30.31
N ASP A 443 4.41 -20.99 -30.67
CA ASP A 443 4.25 -19.55 -30.93
C ASP A 443 3.59 -19.25 -32.29
N GLY A 444 3.32 -20.27 -33.10
CA GLY A 444 2.55 -20.17 -34.35
C GLY A 444 1.49 -21.26 -34.51
N ASP A 445 0.62 -21.11 -35.51
CA ASP A 445 -0.46 -22.04 -35.82
C ASP A 445 0.07 -23.44 -36.14
N ILE A 446 -0.37 -24.43 -35.37
CA ILE A 446 -0.22 -25.84 -35.71
C ILE A 446 -1.13 -26.15 -36.90
N ASP A 447 -0.58 -26.77 -37.94
CA ASP A 447 -1.33 -27.28 -39.09
C ASP A 447 -1.93 -28.65 -38.78
N HIS A 448 -1.11 -29.58 -38.28
CA HIS A 448 -1.55 -30.92 -37.89
C HIS A 448 -0.57 -31.62 -36.94
N VAL A 449 -1.00 -32.73 -36.34
CA VAL A 449 -0.20 -33.67 -35.55
C VAL A 449 -0.25 -35.05 -36.19
N GLU A 450 0.91 -35.63 -36.45
CA GLU A 450 1.09 -36.98 -36.97
C GLU A 450 1.35 -37.97 -35.83
N ILE A 451 0.69 -39.13 -35.86
CA ILE A 451 0.94 -40.25 -34.94
C ILE A 451 1.63 -41.37 -35.70
N TRP A 452 2.81 -41.76 -35.23
CA TRP A 452 3.66 -42.78 -35.85
C TRP A 452 3.76 -44.00 -34.95
N VAL A 453 3.75 -45.19 -35.56
CA VAL A 453 3.90 -46.49 -34.88
C VAL A 453 4.91 -47.33 -35.67
N ASP A 454 5.98 -47.78 -35.01
CA ASP A 454 7.08 -48.53 -35.60
C ASP A 454 7.64 -47.88 -36.89
N GLY A 455 7.77 -46.56 -36.87
CA GLY A 455 8.28 -45.78 -38.01
C GLY A 455 7.30 -45.61 -39.17
N SER A 456 6.04 -46.04 -39.03
CA SER A 456 4.99 -45.83 -40.04
C SER A 456 3.93 -44.83 -39.55
N LEU A 457 3.60 -43.84 -40.37
CA LEU A 457 2.51 -42.89 -40.11
C LEU A 457 1.18 -43.65 -40.03
N ARG A 458 0.46 -43.50 -38.93
CA ARG A 458 -0.86 -44.12 -38.71
C ARG A 458 -2.00 -43.15 -38.84
N GLU A 459 -1.84 -41.94 -38.32
CA GLU A 459 -2.93 -40.96 -38.29
C GLU A 459 -2.41 -39.52 -38.31
N THR A 460 -3.24 -38.62 -38.86
CA THR A 460 -3.00 -37.19 -38.89
C THR A 460 -4.20 -36.47 -38.28
N LEU A 461 -3.95 -35.71 -37.22
CA LEU A 461 -4.96 -34.98 -36.45
C LEU A 461 -4.85 -33.49 -36.77
N THR A 462 -5.93 -32.89 -37.29
CA THR A 462 -5.92 -31.50 -37.81
C THR A 462 -6.63 -30.49 -36.91
N SER A 463 -7.26 -30.93 -35.82
CA SER A 463 -7.95 -30.06 -34.87
C SER A 463 -7.78 -30.53 -33.43
N LYS A 464 -7.86 -29.58 -32.49
CA LYS A 464 -7.79 -29.85 -31.05
C LYS A 464 -9.14 -30.36 -30.52
N PRO A 465 -9.16 -31.26 -29.52
CA PRO A 465 -7.99 -31.93 -28.92
C PRO A 465 -7.37 -32.96 -29.89
N TYR A 466 -6.04 -33.06 -29.88
CA TYR A 466 -5.33 -34.05 -30.70
C TYR A 466 -5.35 -35.41 -30.01
N SER A 467 -6.46 -36.13 -30.18
CA SER A 467 -6.67 -37.44 -29.60
C SER A 467 -7.24 -38.42 -30.63
N THR A 468 -6.84 -39.69 -30.55
CA THR A 468 -7.39 -40.77 -31.36
C THR A 468 -7.30 -42.12 -30.64
N THR A 469 -7.94 -43.16 -31.17
CA THR A 469 -7.76 -44.55 -30.74
C THR A 469 -7.23 -45.38 -31.89
N LEU A 470 -6.01 -45.90 -31.73
CA LEU A 470 -5.38 -46.81 -32.67
C LEU A 470 -5.77 -48.25 -32.35
N THR A 471 -5.99 -49.08 -33.38
CA THR A 471 -6.12 -50.53 -33.21
C THR A 471 -4.83 -51.20 -33.64
N LEU A 472 -4.09 -51.76 -32.68
CA LEU A 472 -2.82 -52.44 -32.87
C LEU A 472 -2.99 -53.93 -32.51
N SER A 473 -2.50 -54.84 -33.35
CA SER A 473 -2.52 -56.28 -33.03
C SER A 473 -1.74 -56.58 -31.76
N THR A 474 -1.99 -57.70 -31.09
CA THR A 474 -1.21 -58.13 -29.92
C THR A 474 0.29 -58.13 -30.22
N GLY A 475 1.06 -57.32 -29.50
CA GLY A 475 2.49 -57.15 -29.76
C GLY A 475 3.10 -55.98 -28.99
N ARG A 476 4.37 -55.69 -29.29
CA ARG A 476 5.12 -54.54 -28.76
C ARG A 476 5.26 -53.49 -29.84
N TYR A 477 5.13 -52.23 -29.46
CA TYR A 477 5.14 -51.10 -30.39
C TYR A 477 5.94 -49.94 -29.82
N THR A 478 6.59 -49.20 -30.70
CA THR A 478 7.17 -47.88 -30.40
C THR A 478 6.36 -46.81 -31.09
N LEU A 479 5.81 -45.89 -30.31
CA LEU A 479 5.00 -44.77 -30.77
C LEU A 479 5.79 -43.48 -30.64
N TYR A 480 5.57 -42.55 -31.56
CA TYR A 480 5.92 -41.15 -31.34
C TYR A 480 4.90 -40.26 -32.06
N ALA A 481 4.80 -39.01 -31.62
CA ALA A 481 3.97 -38.02 -32.27
C ALA A 481 4.83 -36.88 -32.81
N LYS A 482 4.45 -36.32 -33.96
CA LYS A 482 5.13 -35.19 -34.60
C LYS A 482 4.12 -34.09 -34.89
N SER A 483 4.34 -32.90 -34.34
CA SER A 483 3.51 -31.72 -34.58
C SER A 483 4.13 -30.90 -35.70
N VAL A 484 3.31 -30.44 -36.65
CA VAL A 484 3.73 -29.63 -37.81
C VAL A 484 3.00 -28.30 -37.78
N ARG A 485 3.73 -27.19 -37.92
CA ARG A 485 3.19 -25.83 -38.04
C ARG A 485 2.89 -25.48 -39.49
N LYS A 486 2.03 -24.48 -39.70
CA LYS A 486 1.72 -23.94 -41.05
C LYS A 486 2.95 -23.37 -41.78
N ASP A 487 3.97 -22.93 -41.05
CA ASP A 487 5.24 -22.45 -41.62
C ASP A 487 6.27 -23.58 -41.85
N GLY A 488 5.86 -24.85 -41.67
CA GLY A 488 6.67 -26.04 -41.94
C GLY A 488 7.58 -26.49 -40.79
N LYS A 489 7.64 -25.74 -39.67
CA LYS A 489 8.42 -26.13 -38.50
C LYS A 489 7.76 -27.30 -37.78
N THR A 490 8.57 -28.16 -37.15
CA THR A 490 8.07 -29.39 -36.52
C THR A 490 8.66 -29.63 -35.15
N GLY A 491 7.93 -30.34 -34.30
CA GLY A 491 8.41 -30.88 -33.03
C GLY A 491 8.01 -32.35 -32.92
N GLN A 492 8.82 -33.18 -32.26
CA GLN A 492 8.56 -34.61 -32.10
C GLN A 492 8.68 -35.02 -30.62
N THR A 493 7.83 -35.94 -30.18
CA THR A 493 7.98 -36.58 -28.87
C THR A 493 9.18 -37.52 -28.87
N GLY A 494 9.63 -37.90 -27.67
CA GLY A 494 10.44 -39.12 -27.54
C GLY A 494 9.63 -40.37 -27.93
N ASP A 495 10.34 -41.48 -28.05
CA ASP A 495 9.75 -42.80 -28.26
C ASP A 495 8.97 -43.24 -27.01
N VAL A 496 7.75 -43.73 -27.23
CA VAL A 496 6.85 -44.29 -26.22
C VAL A 496 6.67 -45.78 -26.55
N ARG A 497 7.25 -46.64 -25.71
CA ARG A 497 7.21 -48.10 -25.89
C ARG A 497 6.03 -48.67 -25.13
N ILE A 498 5.21 -49.46 -25.80
CA ILE A 498 4.03 -50.10 -25.21
C ILE A 498 3.95 -51.58 -25.57
N GLY A 499 3.27 -52.32 -24.71
CA GLY A 499 2.76 -53.65 -25.00
C GLY A 499 1.24 -53.60 -25.21
N THR A 500 0.71 -54.42 -26.12
CA THR A 500 -0.73 -54.49 -26.43
C THR A 500 -1.22 -55.93 -26.41
N GLY A 501 -2.53 -56.11 -26.21
CA GLY A 501 -3.18 -57.43 -26.16
C GLY A 501 -2.65 -58.31 -25.02
N GLY A 502 -2.22 -57.71 -23.92
CA GLY A 502 -1.62 -58.41 -22.77
C GLY A 502 -0.13 -58.77 -22.93
N THR A 503 0.52 -58.33 -24.01
CA THR A 503 1.97 -58.45 -24.18
C THR A 503 2.68 -57.42 -23.30
N HIS A 504 3.74 -57.81 -22.59
CA HIS A 504 4.58 -56.88 -21.84
C HIS A 504 5.41 -55.99 -22.80
N TRP A 505 5.50 -54.69 -22.54
CA TRP A 505 6.21 -53.71 -23.37
C TRP A 505 7.68 -54.07 -23.60
N GLU A 506 8.34 -54.68 -22.60
CA GLU A 506 9.74 -55.10 -22.70
C GLU A 506 9.86 -56.51 -23.32
N ALA A 507 10.86 -56.70 -24.17
CA ALA A 507 11.20 -58.01 -24.70
C ALA A 507 11.82 -58.88 -23.59
N PRO A 508 11.57 -60.20 -23.54
CA PRO A 508 12.24 -61.07 -22.57
C PRO A 508 13.74 -61.04 -22.81
N ALA A 509 14.54 -60.93 -21.74
CA ALA A 509 15.99 -61.00 -21.85
C ALA A 509 16.41 -62.30 -22.57
N PRO A 510 17.41 -62.26 -23.49
CA PRO A 510 17.87 -63.47 -24.15
C PRO A 510 18.38 -64.46 -23.10
N THR A 511 17.84 -65.69 -23.13
CA THR A 511 18.29 -66.77 -22.26
C THR A 511 19.79 -67.00 -22.50
N PRO A 512 20.65 -66.97 -21.47
CA PRO A 512 22.08 -67.24 -21.66
C PRO A 512 22.26 -68.63 -22.29
N SER A 513 22.97 -68.68 -23.40
CA SER A 513 23.27 -69.94 -24.10
C SER A 513 24.10 -70.85 -23.17
N PRO A 514 23.71 -72.11 -22.95
CA PRO A 514 24.39 -72.97 -22.00
C PRO A 514 25.84 -73.23 -22.43
N THR A 515 26.79 -72.97 -21.53
CA THR A 515 28.19 -73.37 -21.70
C THR A 515 28.28 -74.89 -21.77
N PRO A 516 28.92 -75.49 -22.80
CA PRO A 516 29.00 -76.95 -22.91
C PRO A 516 29.77 -77.54 -21.73
N THR A 517 29.19 -78.55 -21.08
CA THR A 517 29.80 -79.30 -19.98
C THR A 517 30.87 -80.25 -20.53
N PRO A 518 32.11 -80.28 -19.97
CA PRO A 518 33.14 -81.21 -20.43
C PRO A 518 32.75 -82.66 -20.11
N SER A 519 32.88 -83.53 -21.12
CA SER A 519 32.56 -84.96 -21.03
C SER A 519 33.67 -85.73 -20.28
N PRO A 520 33.35 -86.64 -19.35
CA PRO A 520 34.36 -87.38 -18.60
C PRO A 520 35.05 -88.45 -19.44
N THR A 521 36.37 -88.53 -19.31
CA THR A 521 37.23 -89.56 -19.91
C THR A 521 36.98 -90.93 -19.24
N PRO A 522 36.72 -92.02 -19.98
CA PRO A 522 36.64 -93.36 -19.39
C PRO A 522 38.04 -93.91 -19.10
N GLY A 523 38.25 -94.42 -17.89
CA GLY A 523 39.46 -95.15 -17.52
C GLY A 523 39.38 -96.64 -17.86
N THR A 524 40.36 -97.13 -18.59
CA THR A 524 41.38 -98.14 -18.22
C THR A 524 42.37 -98.28 -19.37
#